data_AF-A0A4R3LU26-F1
#
_entry.id   AF-A0A4R3LU26-F1
#
_cell.length_a   1.000
_cell.length_b   1.000
_cell.length_c   1.000
_cell.angle_alpha   90.00
_cell.angle_beta   90.00
_cell.angle_gamma   90.00
#
_symmetry.space_group_name_H-M   'P 1'
#
loop_
_entity.id
_entity.type
_entity.pdbx_description
1 polymer ?
#
loop_
_entity_poly.entity_id
_entity_poly.type
_entity_poly.pdbx_seq_one_letter_code
_entity_poly.pdbx_strand_id
1 'polypeptide(L)'
;MGAMTLVMAAVMVCVGAFSGFKSQLAVPFIVIAAAAFVVLKRIKYQYIIYGILALIVAYSIIEPFRSYLGRNPNVQPDSVSEMVDVLQKSYGERDRYQRAETPVLLSITSRLDVLGQTAVAIDYVDAGRLDPTIAEWMAEAIYLSPILAFLPRAFWPDKPSYSTGVWFNQHVRGSWYDSRTAVGMGPVAYLYLVGGLTGVLLGFFCIGILQAVIFEGVGRAGPGGLIVYFSVAMPLALLPTDLGVVLTSLIRMLPIAFLAQYFVLLPGRTRLSPTPPRQAPR
;
A
#
# COMPACT_ATOMS: atom_id res chain seq x y z
N MET A 1 -3.44 -21.93 -22.47
CA MET A 1 -3.17 -21.11 -21.26
C MET A 1 -2.44 -19.78 -21.53
N GLY A 2 -1.59 -19.67 -22.57
CA GLY A 2 -0.78 -18.45 -22.80
C GLY A 2 -1.54 -17.20 -23.29
N ALA A 3 -2.48 -17.33 -24.23
CA ALA A 3 -3.16 -16.16 -24.80
C ALA A 3 -4.09 -15.45 -23.81
N MET A 4 -4.87 -16.20 -23.03
CA MET A 4 -5.84 -15.63 -22.08
C MET A 4 -5.15 -14.95 -20.88
N THR A 5 -4.00 -15.48 -20.43
CA THR A 5 -3.19 -14.86 -19.38
C THR A 5 -2.48 -13.60 -19.85
N LEU A 6 -2.02 -13.56 -21.11
CA LEU A 6 -1.48 -12.35 -21.75
C LEU A 6 -2.54 -11.26 -21.91
N VAL A 7 -3.76 -11.62 -22.31
CA VAL A 7 -4.87 -10.65 -22.45
C VAL A 7 -5.25 -10.07 -21.08
N MET A 8 -5.38 -10.89 -20.03
CA MET A 8 -5.61 -10.38 -18.67
C MET A 8 -4.49 -9.46 -18.18
N ALA A 9 -3.22 -9.83 -18.42
CA ALA A 9 -2.08 -9.00 -18.07
C ALA A 9 -2.14 -7.64 -18.80
N ALA A 10 -2.41 -7.66 -20.11
CA ALA A 10 -2.53 -6.45 -20.91
C ALA A 10 -3.65 -5.53 -20.40
N VAL A 11 -4.83 -6.09 -20.10
CA VAL A 11 -5.94 -5.31 -19.54
C VAL A 11 -5.57 -4.70 -18.19
N MET A 12 -4.98 -5.47 -17.27
CA MET A 12 -4.54 -4.95 -15.97
C MET A 12 -3.45 -3.89 -16.09
N VAL A 13 -2.51 -4.05 -17.04
CA VAL A 13 -1.46 -3.06 -17.30
C VAL A 13 -2.06 -1.79 -17.88
N CYS A 14 -3.00 -1.87 -18.82
CA CYS A 14 -3.70 -0.70 -19.36
C CYS A 14 -4.47 0.04 -18.26
N VAL A 15 -5.27 -0.67 -17.46
CA VAL A 15 -5.99 -0.08 -16.32
C VAL A 15 -5.03 0.56 -15.32
N GLY A 16 -3.92 -0.13 -15.00
CA GLY A 16 -2.89 0.40 -14.09
C GLY A 16 -2.17 1.62 -14.63
N ALA A 17 -1.93 1.68 -15.94
CA ALA A 17 -1.33 2.83 -16.62
C ALA A 17 -2.25 4.05 -16.54
N PHE A 18 -3.55 3.88 -16.81
CA PHE A 18 -4.55 4.96 -16.67
C PHE A 18 -4.76 5.40 -15.22
N SER A 19 -4.59 4.48 -14.27
CA SER A 19 -4.67 4.78 -12.84
C SER A 19 -3.48 5.63 -12.33
N GLY A 20 -2.36 5.69 -13.05
CA GLY A 20 -1.16 6.42 -12.60
C GLY A 20 -0.46 5.82 -11.37
N PHE A 21 -0.79 4.57 -10.98
CA PHE A 21 -0.10 3.83 -9.93
C PHE A 21 0.99 2.92 -10.51
N LYS A 22 2.26 3.28 -10.29
CA LYS A 22 3.43 2.54 -10.80
C LYS A 22 3.42 1.05 -10.40
N SER A 23 2.91 0.72 -9.21
CA SER A 23 2.82 -0.66 -8.73
C SER A 23 1.80 -1.52 -9.50
N GLN A 24 0.74 -0.92 -10.03
CA GLN A 24 -0.31 -1.66 -10.74
C GLN A 24 0.15 -2.21 -12.11
N LEU A 25 1.24 -1.68 -12.68
CA LEU A 25 1.83 -2.21 -13.91
C LEU A 25 2.73 -3.42 -13.65
N ALA A 26 3.36 -3.51 -12.47
CA ALA A 26 4.28 -4.60 -12.12
C ALA A 26 3.59 -5.79 -11.44
N VAL A 27 2.57 -5.51 -10.60
CA VAL A 27 1.85 -6.53 -9.83
C VAL A 27 1.26 -7.67 -10.68
N PRO A 28 0.65 -7.43 -11.85
CA PRO A 28 0.10 -8.52 -12.69
C PRO A 28 1.15 -9.55 -13.09
N PHE A 29 2.38 -9.11 -13.40
CA PHE A 29 3.47 -10.01 -13.76
C PHE A 29 3.98 -10.83 -12.56
N ILE A 30 4.01 -10.22 -11.37
CA ILE A 30 4.36 -10.91 -10.12
C ILE A 30 3.29 -11.97 -9.79
N VAL A 31 2.01 -11.63 -9.93
CA VAL A 31 0.89 -12.56 -9.70
C VAL A 31 0.94 -13.72 -10.67
N ILE A 32 1.20 -13.46 -11.96
CA ILE A 32 1.35 -14.52 -12.98
C ILE A 32 2.57 -15.39 -12.68
N ALA A 33 3.70 -14.81 -12.27
CA ALA A 33 4.89 -15.55 -11.88
C ALA A 33 4.63 -16.45 -10.67
N ALA A 34 3.94 -15.94 -9.64
CA ALA A 34 3.57 -16.70 -8.44
C ALA A 34 2.59 -17.83 -8.77
N ALA A 35 1.55 -17.57 -9.56
CA ALA A 35 0.59 -18.58 -9.99
C ALA A 35 1.27 -19.67 -10.84
N ALA A 36 2.15 -19.28 -11.77
CA ALA A 36 2.95 -20.22 -12.56
C ALA A 36 3.88 -21.05 -11.68
N PHE A 37 4.46 -20.48 -10.61
CA PHE A 37 5.29 -21.21 -9.67
C PHE A 37 4.48 -22.24 -8.85
N VAL A 38 3.28 -21.88 -8.38
CA VAL A 38 2.42 -22.81 -7.63
C VAL A 38 2.01 -24.01 -8.48
N VAL A 39 1.65 -23.77 -9.75
CA VAL A 39 1.17 -24.81 -10.67
C VAL A 39 2.31 -25.64 -11.28
N LEU A 40 3.39 -24.99 -11.70
CA LEU A 40 4.48 -25.65 -12.44
C LEU A 40 5.67 -26.04 -11.55
N LYS A 41 5.66 -25.63 -10.27
CA LYS A 41 6.74 -25.83 -9.29
C LYS A 41 8.11 -25.33 -9.77
N ARG A 42 8.13 -24.44 -10.77
CA ARG A 42 9.32 -23.88 -11.40
C ARG A 42 9.14 -22.39 -11.57
N ILE A 43 10.16 -21.62 -11.19
CA ILE A 43 10.15 -20.17 -11.36
C ILE A 43 10.46 -19.87 -12.83
N LYS A 44 9.49 -19.27 -13.53
CA LYS A 44 9.70 -18.74 -14.88
C LYS A 44 10.18 -17.30 -14.78
N TYR A 45 11.51 -17.11 -14.75
CA TYR A 45 12.16 -15.81 -14.58
C TYR A 45 11.75 -14.77 -15.62
N GLN A 46 11.29 -15.20 -16.80
CA GLN A 46 10.75 -14.34 -17.86
C GLN A 46 9.68 -13.36 -17.34
N TYR A 47 8.76 -13.82 -16.47
CA TYR A 47 7.72 -12.94 -15.91
C TYR A 47 8.27 -11.94 -14.89
N ILE A 48 9.33 -12.31 -14.15
CA ILE A 48 10.02 -11.38 -13.24
C ILE A 48 10.71 -10.29 -14.06
N ILE A 49 11.37 -10.66 -15.16
CA ILE A 49 11.99 -9.71 -16.10
C ILE A 49 10.94 -8.79 -16.71
N TYR A 50 9.79 -9.31 -17.14
CA TYR A 50 8.69 -8.48 -17.64
C TYR A 50 8.15 -7.52 -16.57
N GLY A 51 8.04 -7.95 -15.32
CA GLY A 51 7.68 -7.06 -14.21
C GLY A 51 8.68 -5.92 -13.99
N ILE A 52 9.99 -6.22 -14.06
CA ILE A 52 11.06 -5.21 -13.95
C ILE A 52 11.01 -4.23 -15.13
N LEU A 53 10.89 -4.73 -16.36
CA LEU A 53 10.76 -3.89 -17.55
C LEU A 53 9.50 -3.01 -17.50
N ALA A 54 8.36 -3.58 -17.11
CA ALA A 54 7.13 -2.84 -16.93
C ALA A 54 7.30 -1.72 -15.87
N LEU A 55 8.07 -1.95 -14.82
CA LEU A 55 8.37 -0.94 -13.82
C LEU A 55 9.25 0.19 -14.40
N ILE A 56 10.27 -0.12 -15.19
CA ILE A 56 11.09 0.89 -15.88
C ILE A 56 10.23 1.77 -16.81
N VAL A 57 9.37 1.13 -17.61
CA VAL A 57 8.41 1.83 -18.49
C VAL A 57 7.43 2.68 -17.67
N ALA A 58 6.91 2.14 -16.56
CA ALA A 58 6.03 2.85 -15.66
C ALA A 58 6.69 4.12 -15.11
N TYR A 59 7.94 4.05 -14.66
CA TYR A 59 8.65 5.24 -14.19
C TYR A 59 8.86 6.27 -15.32
N SER A 60 9.16 5.80 -16.53
CA SER A 60 9.44 6.68 -17.67
C SER A 60 8.22 7.45 -18.18
N ILE A 61 7.03 6.86 -18.07
CA ILE A 61 5.76 7.44 -18.56
C ILE A 61 4.98 8.13 -17.44
N ILE A 62 4.87 7.50 -16.26
CA ILE A 62 3.99 7.96 -15.18
C ILE A 62 4.62 9.13 -14.41
N GLU A 63 5.94 9.20 -14.29
CA GLU A 63 6.60 10.25 -13.52
C GLU A 63 6.45 11.66 -14.15
N PRO A 64 6.67 11.84 -15.47
CA PRO A 64 6.34 13.11 -16.14
C PRO A 64 4.86 13.46 -16.04
N PHE A 65 3.97 12.48 -16.28
CA PHE A 65 2.52 12.67 -16.21
C PHE A 65 2.07 13.13 -14.81
N ARG A 66 2.57 12.48 -13.75
CA ARG A 66 2.27 12.85 -12.36
C ARG A 66 2.87 14.20 -11.97
N SER A 67 4.10 14.50 -12.40
CA SER A 67 4.72 15.79 -12.14
C SER A 67 3.93 16.93 -12.79
N TYR A 68 3.40 16.72 -13.99
CA TYR A 68 2.57 17.71 -14.69
C TYR A 68 1.23 17.91 -13.96
N LEU A 69 0.56 16.83 -13.58
CA LEU A 69 -0.71 16.88 -12.85
C LEU A 69 -0.58 17.44 -11.42
N GLY A 70 0.54 17.17 -10.74
CA GLY A 70 0.81 17.72 -9.41
C GLY A 70 0.86 19.25 -9.44
N ARG A 71 1.54 19.82 -10.45
CA ARG A 71 1.72 21.27 -10.65
C ARG A 71 0.53 21.98 -11.28
N ASN A 72 -0.36 21.25 -11.97
CA ASN A 72 -1.57 21.79 -12.59
C ASN A 72 -2.83 21.20 -11.92
N PRO A 73 -3.14 21.59 -10.67
CA PRO A 73 -4.25 20.99 -9.91
C PRO A 73 -5.62 21.18 -10.57
N ASN A 74 -5.78 22.21 -11.41
CA ASN A 74 -7.01 22.50 -12.16
C ASN A 74 -7.24 21.55 -13.35
N VAL A 75 -6.23 20.75 -13.73
CA VAL A 75 -6.35 19.78 -14.81
C VAL A 75 -6.70 18.41 -14.21
N GLN A 76 -7.95 17.99 -14.41
CA GLN A 76 -8.44 16.65 -14.13
C GLN A 76 -8.96 16.09 -15.45
N PRO A 77 -8.23 15.20 -16.11
CA PRO A 77 -8.69 14.63 -17.38
C PRO A 77 -9.86 13.68 -17.11
N ASP A 78 -11.05 14.05 -17.55
CA ASP A 78 -12.29 13.27 -17.37
C ASP A 78 -12.55 12.34 -18.58
N SER A 79 -11.83 12.56 -19.68
CA SER A 79 -11.94 11.78 -20.91
C SER A 79 -10.60 11.16 -21.34
N VAL A 80 -10.66 10.05 -22.09
CA VAL A 80 -9.47 9.35 -22.62
C VAL A 80 -8.68 10.25 -23.57
N SER A 81 -9.35 11.11 -24.34
CA SER A 81 -8.71 12.11 -25.20
C SER A 81 -7.93 13.15 -24.39
N GLU A 82 -8.51 13.66 -23.30
CA GLU A 82 -7.81 14.60 -22.42
C GLU A 82 -6.61 13.95 -21.73
N MET A 83 -6.68 12.66 -21.38
CA MET A 83 -5.54 11.93 -20.83
C MET A 83 -4.37 11.86 -21.84
N VAL A 84 -4.68 11.62 -23.12
CA VAL A 84 -3.68 11.61 -24.20
C VAL A 84 -3.08 13.00 -24.41
N ASP A 85 -3.90 14.05 -24.39
CA ASP A 85 -3.45 15.44 -24.51
C ASP A 85 -2.55 15.86 -23.34
N VAL A 86 -2.94 15.49 -22.11
CA VAL A 86 -2.15 15.74 -20.89
C VAL A 86 -0.84 14.96 -20.95
N LEU A 87 -0.85 13.72 -21.44
CA LEU A 87 0.36 12.93 -21.63
C LEU A 87 1.29 13.61 -22.65
N GLN A 88 0.78 14.01 -23.80
CA GLN A 88 1.56 14.70 -24.83
C GLN A 88 2.15 16.02 -24.32
N LYS A 89 1.36 16.82 -23.58
CA LYS A 89 1.83 18.05 -22.94
C LYS A 89 2.92 17.76 -21.91
N SER A 90 2.75 16.73 -21.08
CA SER A 90 3.74 16.34 -20.07
C SER A 90 5.10 15.93 -20.68
N TYR A 91 5.08 15.34 -21.87
CA TYR A 91 6.29 14.98 -22.62
C TYR A 91 6.94 16.19 -23.32
N GLY A 92 6.15 17.11 -23.89
CA GLY A 92 6.69 18.34 -24.51
C GLY A 92 7.26 19.32 -23.48
N GLU A 93 6.74 19.28 -22.27
CA GLU A 93 7.21 20.09 -21.14
C GLU A 93 8.36 19.44 -20.35
N ARG A 94 8.69 18.18 -20.66
CA ARG A 94 9.71 17.38 -20.00
C ARG A 94 11.04 18.11 -19.83
N ASP A 95 11.54 18.73 -20.91
CA ASP A 95 12.83 19.44 -20.91
C ASP A 95 12.82 20.76 -20.12
N ARG A 96 11.65 21.39 -19.98
CA ARG A 96 11.49 22.63 -19.19
C ARG A 96 11.49 22.37 -17.70
N TYR A 97 11.02 21.19 -17.27
CA TYR A 97 10.80 20.89 -15.85
C TYR A 97 11.71 19.80 -15.27
N GLN A 98 12.45 19.05 -16.10
CA GLN A 98 13.43 18.05 -15.64
C GLN A 98 14.87 18.57 -15.53
N ARG A 99 15.12 19.88 -15.59
CA ARG A 99 16.48 20.45 -15.43
C ARG A 99 17.11 20.20 -14.02
N ALA A 100 16.40 19.54 -13.11
CA ALA A 100 16.95 18.94 -11.89
C ALA A 100 16.77 17.41 -11.94
N GLU A 101 17.53 16.73 -12.80
CA GLU A 101 17.53 15.27 -12.88
C GLU A 101 18.14 14.68 -11.60
N THR A 102 17.31 14.22 -10.68
CA THR A 102 17.74 13.12 -9.80
C THR A 102 17.79 11.87 -10.67
N PRO A 103 18.95 11.17 -10.78
CA PRO A 103 19.06 9.93 -11.53
C PRO A 103 17.96 8.94 -11.10
N VAL A 104 17.45 8.08 -12.01
CA VAL A 104 16.42 7.08 -11.68
C VAL A 104 16.85 6.19 -10.51
N LEU A 105 18.14 5.88 -10.42
CA LEU A 105 18.68 5.17 -9.27
C LEU A 105 18.51 5.96 -7.97
N LEU A 106 18.72 7.28 -8.01
CA LEU A 106 18.53 8.19 -6.88
C LEU A 106 17.04 8.38 -6.52
N SER A 107 16.13 8.33 -7.50
CA SER A 107 14.67 8.38 -7.25
C SER A 107 14.14 7.07 -6.65
N ILE A 108 14.81 5.95 -6.88
CA ILE A 108 14.55 4.67 -6.21
C ILE A 108 15.17 4.67 -4.80
N THR A 109 16.42 5.11 -4.64
CA THR A 109 17.07 5.13 -3.31
C THR A 109 16.40 6.12 -2.37
N SER A 110 15.97 7.28 -2.85
CA SER A 110 15.21 8.26 -2.04
C SER A 110 13.86 7.72 -1.53
N ARG A 111 13.31 6.66 -2.12
CA ARG A 111 12.12 5.95 -1.61
C ARG A 111 12.45 4.96 -0.49
N LEU A 112 13.69 4.47 -0.46
CA LEU A 112 14.19 3.60 0.62
C LEU A 112 14.80 4.41 1.76
N ASP A 113 15.04 5.71 1.55
CA ASP A 113 15.63 6.63 2.52
C ASP A 113 14.64 7.08 3.59
N VAL A 114 14.13 6.12 4.37
CA VAL A 114 13.26 6.38 5.53
C VAL A 114 14.01 7.16 6.62
N LEU A 115 15.33 6.92 6.73
CA LEU A 115 16.20 7.62 7.69
C LEU A 115 16.32 9.11 7.36
N GLY A 116 16.57 9.45 6.09
CA GLY A 116 16.59 10.84 5.64
C GLY A 116 15.24 11.53 5.81
N GLN A 117 14.13 10.86 5.48
CA GLN A 117 12.79 11.43 5.77
C GLN A 117 12.58 11.67 7.27
N THR A 118 13.06 10.77 8.12
CA THR A 118 12.97 10.91 9.58
C THR A 118 13.82 12.07 10.09
N ALA A 119 15.04 12.23 9.60
CA ALA A 119 15.92 13.33 9.99
C ALA A 119 15.30 14.70 9.64
N VAL A 120 14.75 14.84 8.43
CA VAL A 120 14.08 16.08 8.00
C VAL A 120 12.82 16.34 8.84
N ALA A 121 12.06 15.30 9.19
CA ALA A 121 10.91 15.43 10.07
C ALA A 121 11.28 15.94 11.47
N ILE A 122 12.37 15.40 12.05
CA ILE A 122 12.87 15.82 13.37
C ILE A 122 13.34 17.27 13.31
N ASP A 123 14.16 17.64 12.33
CA ASP A 123 14.63 19.02 12.15
C ASP A 123 13.46 20.02 11.99
N TYR A 124 12.41 19.61 11.28
CA TYR A 124 11.21 20.41 11.10
C TYR A 124 10.48 20.70 12.42
N VAL A 125 10.36 19.70 13.30
CA VAL A 125 9.74 19.83 14.63
C VAL A 125 10.63 20.63 15.57
N ASP A 126 11.93 20.32 15.62
CA ASP A 126 12.90 20.98 16.50
C ASP A 126 13.11 22.45 16.14
N ALA A 127 12.94 22.81 14.86
CA ALA A 127 12.92 24.19 14.39
C ALA A 127 11.62 24.95 14.77
N GLY A 128 10.66 24.32 15.45
CA GLY A 128 9.40 24.93 15.87
C GLY A 128 8.45 25.24 14.70
N ARG A 129 8.60 24.56 13.56
CA ARG A 129 7.79 24.82 12.36
C ARG A 129 6.47 24.03 12.34
N LEU A 130 6.31 23.07 13.25
CA LEU A 130 5.10 22.27 13.35
C LEU A 130 4.00 23.02 14.10
N ASP A 131 2.87 23.22 13.42
CA ASP A 131 1.65 23.73 14.03
C ASP A 131 1.02 22.64 14.94
N PRO A 132 0.70 22.95 16.22
CA PRO A 132 0.04 22.01 17.13
C PRO A 132 -1.24 21.38 16.56
N THR A 133 -2.02 22.13 15.77
CA THR A 133 -3.28 21.63 15.17
C THR A 133 -3.02 20.48 14.18
N ILE A 134 -1.87 20.48 13.52
CA ILE A 134 -1.48 19.40 12.62
C ILE A 134 -1.05 18.17 13.41
N ALA A 135 -0.31 18.35 14.50
CA ALA A 135 0.06 17.26 15.39
C ALA A 135 -1.19 16.56 15.94
N GLU A 136 -2.19 17.34 16.36
CA GLU A 136 -3.50 16.83 16.80
C GLU A 136 -4.23 16.08 15.68
N TRP A 137 -4.33 16.66 14.47
CA TRP A 137 -4.94 15.99 13.32
C TRP A 137 -4.26 14.65 12.97
N MET A 138 -2.93 14.58 13.08
CA MET A 138 -2.20 13.31 12.89
C MET A 138 -2.48 12.32 14.04
N ALA A 139 -2.58 12.81 15.28
CA ALA A 139 -2.94 11.98 16.43
C ALA A 139 -4.36 11.42 16.33
N GLU A 140 -5.33 12.21 15.85
CA GLU A 140 -6.70 11.78 15.60
C GLU A 140 -6.78 10.59 14.66
N ALA A 141 -5.91 10.52 13.64
CA ALA A 141 -5.85 9.39 12.73
C ALA A 141 -5.51 8.08 13.45
N ILE A 142 -4.72 8.13 14.53
CA ILE A 142 -4.39 6.98 15.38
C ILE A 142 -5.61 6.60 16.23
N TYR A 143 -6.18 7.56 16.98
CA TYR A 143 -7.25 7.29 17.94
C TYR A 143 -8.58 6.91 17.27
N LEU A 144 -8.91 7.53 16.13
CA LEU A 144 -10.11 7.22 15.36
C LEU A 144 -9.94 6.02 14.43
N SER A 145 -8.73 5.47 14.29
CA SER A 145 -8.46 4.32 13.41
C SER A 145 -9.44 3.15 13.55
N PRO A 146 -9.94 2.76 14.75
CA PRO A 146 -10.92 1.68 14.86
C PRO A 146 -12.27 2.04 14.23
N ILE A 147 -12.75 3.27 14.44
CA ILE A 147 -14.02 3.76 13.88
C ILE A 147 -13.89 3.92 12.37
N LEU A 148 -12.76 4.47 11.91
CA LEU A 148 -12.46 4.65 10.50
C LEU A 148 -12.33 3.30 9.77
N ALA A 149 -11.94 2.23 10.44
CA ALA A 149 -11.82 0.90 9.84
C ALA A 149 -13.17 0.28 9.45
N PHE A 150 -14.20 0.48 10.30
CA PHE A 150 -15.49 -0.20 10.16
C PHE A 150 -16.60 0.66 9.58
N LEU A 151 -16.60 1.98 9.80
CA LEU A 151 -17.68 2.85 9.33
C LEU A 151 -17.43 3.33 7.89
N PRO A 152 -18.21 2.87 6.88
CA PRO A 152 -18.05 3.32 5.51
C PRO A 152 -18.58 4.74 5.32
N ARG A 153 -18.10 5.42 4.26
CA ARG A 153 -18.52 6.79 3.92
C ARG A 153 -20.02 6.94 3.62
N ALA A 154 -20.72 5.85 3.33
CA ALA A 154 -22.18 5.86 3.14
C ALA A 154 -22.93 6.27 4.42
N PHE A 155 -22.44 5.85 5.59
CA PHE A 155 -23.06 6.21 6.89
C PHE A 155 -22.39 7.41 7.56
N TRP A 156 -21.19 7.80 7.10
CA TRP A 156 -20.50 9.02 7.54
C TRP A 156 -19.95 9.77 6.32
N PRO A 157 -20.78 10.63 5.68
CA PRO A 157 -20.37 11.39 4.50
C PRO A 157 -19.16 12.28 4.78
N ASP A 158 -19.17 12.96 5.93
CA ASP A 158 -18.12 13.88 6.37
C ASP A 158 -16.92 13.19 7.03
N LYS A 159 -16.69 11.91 6.73
CA LYS A 159 -15.59 11.14 7.29
C LYS A 159 -14.24 11.79 6.95
N PRO A 160 -13.40 12.10 7.97
CA PRO A 160 -12.08 12.66 7.76
C PRO A 160 -11.22 11.79 6.82
N SER A 161 -10.51 12.45 5.90
CA SER A 161 -9.48 11.82 5.08
C SER A 161 -8.11 12.28 5.52
N TYR A 162 -7.31 11.36 6.03
CA TYR A 162 -5.94 11.63 6.42
C TYR A 162 -5.01 11.41 5.22
N SER A 163 -4.49 12.50 4.66
CA SER A 163 -3.52 12.51 3.56
C SER A 163 -2.14 12.94 4.06
N THR A 164 -1.72 12.36 5.18
CA THR A 164 -0.48 12.70 5.91
C THR A 164 0.76 12.65 5.04
N GLY A 165 0.88 11.68 4.12
CA GLY A 165 1.99 11.62 3.17
C GLY A 165 2.02 12.77 2.14
N VAL A 166 0.86 13.35 1.79
CA VAL A 166 0.79 14.52 0.89
C VAL A 166 1.19 15.77 1.67
N TRP A 167 0.63 15.95 2.87
CA TRP A 167 0.98 17.06 3.75
C TRP A 167 2.49 17.11 4.01
N PHE A 168 3.10 15.97 4.32
CA PHE A 168 4.54 15.84 4.55
C PHE A 168 5.38 16.23 3.32
N ASN A 169 4.95 15.81 2.13
CA ASN A 169 5.63 16.19 0.89
C ASN A 169 5.59 17.71 0.65
N GLN A 170 4.46 18.35 0.96
CA GLN A 170 4.29 19.79 0.74
C GLN A 170 5.02 20.64 1.78
N HIS A 171 4.85 20.34 3.06
CA HIS A 171 5.29 21.22 4.16
C HIS A 171 6.67 20.87 4.70
N VAL A 172 7.02 19.58 4.75
CA VAL A 172 8.31 19.13 5.31
C VAL A 172 9.36 18.99 4.22
N ARG A 173 9.02 18.38 3.07
CA ARG A 173 9.95 18.26 1.92
C ARG A 173 9.99 19.51 1.03
N GLY A 174 9.14 20.50 1.26
CA GLY A 174 9.10 21.75 0.50
C GLY A 174 8.53 21.63 -0.92
N SER A 175 7.86 20.51 -1.26
CA SER A 175 7.20 20.33 -2.57
C SER A 175 5.77 20.89 -2.55
N TRP A 176 5.62 22.16 -2.16
CA TRP A 176 4.31 22.83 -1.98
C TRP A 176 3.42 22.80 -3.22
N TYR A 177 4.02 22.76 -4.41
CA TYR A 177 3.31 22.70 -5.69
C TYR A 177 2.73 21.31 -6.02
N ASP A 178 3.07 20.25 -5.29
CA ASP A 178 2.60 18.89 -5.57
C ASP A 178 1.54 18.45 -4.55
N SER A 179 0.28 18.59 -4.96
CA SER A 179 -0.90 18.24 -4.15
C SER A 179 -1.35 16.78 -4.30
N ARG A 180 -0.69 15.98 -5.14
CA ARG A 180 -1.17 14.64 -5.52
C ARG A 180 -0.19 13.53 -5.20
N THR A 181 1.06 13.86 -4.89
CA THR A 181 2.08 12.88 -4.52
C THR A 181 2.20 12.76 -3.00
N ALA A 182 1.83 11.60 -2.49
CA ALA A 182 2.11 11.20 -1.13
C ALA A 182 3.50 10.57 -1.02
N VAL A 183 4.23 10.92 0.02
CA VAL A 183 5.55 10.34 0.35
C VAL A 183 5.44 9.60 1.68
N GLY A 184 6.05 8.42 1.75
CA GLY A 184 6.14 7.68 3.00
C GLY A 184 7.16 8.33 3.93
N MET A 185 6.69 8.99 4.98
CA MET A 185 7.55 9.61 5.99
C MET A 185 8.19 8.57 6.94
N GLY A 186 7.59 7.38 7.03
CA GLY A 186 8.00 6.34 7.96
C GLY A 186 7.38 6.48 9.36
N PRO A 187 7.32 5.38 10.13
CA PRO A 187 6.65 5.36 11.44
C PRO A 187 7.38 6.23 12.48
N VAL A 188 8.71 6.33 12.41
CA VAL A 188 9.48 7.16 13.35
C VAL A 188 9.17 8.64 13.13
N ALA A 189 9.27 9.13 11.88
CA ALA A 189 8.89 10.50 11.52
C ALA A 189 7.45 10.82 11.96
N TYR A 190 6.52 9.93 11.65
CA TYR A 190 5.10 10.12 11.98
C TYR A 190 4.89 10.28 13.49
N LEU A 191 5.43 9.36 14.29
CA LEU A 191 5.27 9.38 15.74
C LEU A 191 6.00 10.56 16.40
N TYR A 192 7.12 10.98 15.81
CA TYR A 192 7.85 12.16 16.26
C TYR A 192 7.09 13.46 15.98
N LEU A 193 6.43 13.57 14.81
CA LEU A 193 5.54 14.69 14.49
C LEU A 193 4.33 14.75 15.45
N VAL A 194 3.82 13.60 15.88
CA VAL A 194 2.64 13.53 16.78
C VAL A 194 3.00 13.88 18.23
N GLY A 195 4.10 13.33 18.76
CA GLY A 195 4.39 13.41 20.20
C GLY A 195 5.87 13.47 20.55
N GLY A 196 6.70 13.91 19.60
CA GLY A 196 8.16 13.95 19.74
C GLY A 196 8.74 12.59 20.12
N LEU A 197 9.81 12.61 20.93
CA LEU A 197 10.47 11.41 21.40
C LEU A 197 9.52 10.49 22.20
N THR A 198 8.63 11.07 23.01
CA THR A 198 7.67 10.30 23.80
C THR A 198 6.66 9.54 22.93
N GLY A 199 6.18 10.18 21.86
CA GLY A 199 5.31 9.55 20.87
C GLY A 199 5.98 8.38 20.16
N VAL A 200 7.27 8.51 19.82
CA VAL A 200 8.05 7.41 19.22
C VAL A 200 8.16 6.23 20.18
N LEU A 201 8.58 6.46 21.43
CA LEU A 201 8.75 5.39 22.42
C LEU A 201 7.43 4.65 22.69
N LEU A 202 6.36 5.40 22.95
CA LEU A 202 5.03 4.83 23.22
C LEU A 202 4.46 4.13 21.98
N GLY A 203 4.59 4.73 20.80
CA GLY A 203 4.08 4.16 19.56
C GLY A 203 4.73 2.83 19.22
N PHE A 204 6.06 2.74 19.29
CA PHE A 204 6.77 1.47 19.05
C PHE A 204 6.52 0.44 20.15
N PHE A 205 6.36 0.87 21.40
CA PHE A 205 5.94 -0.03 22.48
C PHE A 205 4.57 -0.65 22.20
N CYS A 206 3.57 0.16 21.82
CA CYS A 206 2.24 -0.31 21.44
C CYS A 206 2.25 -1.22 20.20
N ILE A 207 3.03 -0.87 19.17
CA ILE A 207 3.21 -1.71 17.98
C ILE A 207 3.86 -3.04 18.36
N GLY A 208 4.85 -3.03 19.24
CA GLY A 208 5.51 -4.24 19.75
C GLY A 208 4.54 -5.15 20.51
N ILE A 209 3.69 -4.60 21.38
CA ILE A 209 2.61 -5.36 22.04
C ILE A 209 1.66 -5.95 21.01
N LEU A 210 1.21 -5.15 20.05
CA LEU A 210 0.30 -5.60 18.99
C LEU A 210 0.91 -6.76 18.19
N GLN A 211 2.18 -6.63 17.79
CA GLN A 211 2.93 -7.68 17.11
C GLN A 211 3.07 -8.93 17.98
N ALA A 212 3.38 -8.80 19.27
CA ALA A 212 3.46 -9.94 20.18
C ALA A 212 2.11 -10.67 20.28
N VAL A 213 1.00 -9.95 20.43
CA VAL A 213 -0.35 -10.55 20.49
C VAL A 213 -0.68 -11.30 19.19
N ILE A 214 -0.37 -10.71 18.04
CA ILE A 214 -0.65 -11.33 16.73
C ILE A 214 0.26 -12.55 16.49
N PHE A 215 1.57 -12.40 16.66
CA PHE A 215 2.55 -13.40 16.27
C PHE A 215 2.70 -14.52 17.29
N GLU A 216 2.82 -14.18 18.58
CA GLU A 216 2.98 -15.17 19.64
C GLU A 216 1.64 -15.73 20.11
N GLY A 217 0.60 -14.90 20.13
CA GLY A 217 -0.76 -15.32 20.53
C GLY A 217 -1.50 -16.06 19.42
N VAL A 218 -1.82 -15.36 18.33
CA VAL A 218 -2.67 -15.91 17.26
C VAL A 218 -1.90 -16.86 16.33
N GLY A 219 -0.67 -16.50 15.96
CA GLY A 219 0.15 -17.29 15.03
C GLY A 219 0.48 -18.71 15.53
N ARG A 220 0.53 -18.91 16.85
CA ARG A 220 0.76 -20.23 17.47
C ARG A 220 -0.50 -21.07 17.71
N ALA A 221 -1.69 -20.53 17.44
CA ALA A 221 -2.97 -21.20 17.68
C ALA A 221 -3.34 -22.28 16.61
N GLY A 222 -2.36 -22.81 15.88
CA GLY A 222 -2.54 -23.87 14.88
C GLY A 222 -2.74 -23.36 13.44
N PRO A 223 -3.18 -24.22 12.52
CA PRO A 223 -3.25 -23.91 11.08
C PRO A 223 -4.19 -22.74 10.73
N GLY A 224 -5.19 -22.47 11.57
CA GLY A 224 -6.04 -21.27 11.44
C GLY A 224 -5.32 -19.98 11.82
N GLY A 225 -4.40 -20.05 12.78
CA GLY A 225 -3.54 -18.94 13.18
C GLY A 225 -2.63 -18.45 12.05
N LEU A 226 -2.22 -19.36 11.14
CA LEU A 226 -1.44 -19.00 9.95
C LEU A 226 -2.23 -18.13 8.96
N ILE A 227 -3.54 -18.35 8.83
CA ILE A 227 -4.39 -17.52 7.97
C ILE A 227 -4.39 -16.08 8.51
N VAL A 228 -4.64 -15.93 9.82
CA VAL A 228 -4.61 -14.62 10.48
C VAL A 228 -3.22 -13.99 10.41
N TYR A 229 -2.17 -14.79 10.61
CA TYR A 229 -0.78 -14.36 10.48
C TYR A 229 -0.50 -13.73 9.10
N PHE A 230 -0.78 -14.45 8.01
CA PHE A 230 -0.47 -13.94 6.66
C PHE A 230 -1.34 -12.76 6.26
N SER A 231 -2.61 -12.73 6.69
CA SER A 231 -3.50 -11.59 6.42
C SER A 231 -3.05 -10.30 7.12
N VAL A 232 -2.42 -10.40 8.29
CA VAL A 232 -2.02 -9.25 9.12
C VAL A 232 -0.55 -8.87 8.91
N ALA A 233 0.31 -9.82 8.53
CA ALA A 233 1.72 -9.58 8.23
C ALA A 233 1.92 -8.65 7.03
N MET A 234 1.06 -8.72 6.01
CA MET A 234 1.20 -7.88 4.81
C MET A 234 1.00 -6.38 5.11
N PRO A 235 -0.07 -5.94 5.83
CA PRO A 235 -0.17 -4.54 6.25
C PRO A 235 0.98 -4.10 7.17
N LEU A 236 1.48 -4.97 8.05
CA LEU A 236 2.65 -4.68 8.89
C LEU A 236 3.92 -4.45 8.07
N ALA A 237 4.12 -5.18 6.97
CA ALA A 237 5.25 -4.94 6.07
C ALA A 237 5.18 -3.58 5.35
N LEU A 238 4.00 -2.96 5.29
CA LEU A 238 3.78 -1.63 4.73
C LEU A 238 3.86 -0.51 5.76
N LEU A 239 4.22 -0.79 7.03
CA LEU A 239 4.48 0.22 8.07
C LEU A 239 5.30 1.43 7.61
N PRO A 240 6.32 1.30 6.74
CA PRO A 240 7.13 2.43 6.29
C PRO A 240 6.37 3.50 5.48
N THR A 241 5.18 3.22 4.95
CA THR A 241 4.49 4.15 4.03
C THR A 241 3.54 5.12 4.73
N ASP A 242 2.66 4.65 5.61
CA ASP A 242 1.75 5.51 6.37
C ASP A 242 1.19 4.77 7.60
N LEU A 243 1.51 5.26 8.81
CA LEU A 243 1.15 4.61 10.06
C LEU A 243 -0.38 4.53 10.26
N GLY A 244 -1.11 5.62 9.97
CA GLY A 244 -2.56 5.69 10.19
C GLY A 244 -3.33 4.74 9.26
N VAL A 245 -2.90 4.66 8.00
CA VAL A 245 -3.48 3.72 7.02
C VAL A 245 -3.20 2.28 7.41
N VAL A 246 -2.00 1.99 7.91
CA VAL A 246 -1.62 0.64 8.36
C VAL A 246 -2.43 0.22 9.56
N LEU A 247 -2.59 1.06 10.59
CA LEU A 247 -3.42 0.76 11.76
C LEU A 247 -4.88 0.48 11.36
N THR A 248 -5.47 1.35 10.54
CA THR A 248 -6.83 1.17 10.02
C THR A 248 -6.96 -0.15 9.25
N SER A 249 -5.95 -0.49 8.44
CA SER A 249 -5.94 -1.74 7.66
C SER A 249 -5.77 -2.98 8.53
N LEU A 250 -4.94 -2.91 9.58
CA LEU A 250 -4.74 -4.00 10.55
C LEU A 250 -6.03 -4.31 11.31
N ILE A 251 -6.67 -3.26 11.85
CA ILE A 251 -7.93 -3.39 12.59
C ILE A 251 -9.03 -3.96 11.70
N ARG A 252 -9.10 -3.52 10.43
CA ARG A 252 -10.07 -4.05 9.46
C ARG A 252 -9.78 -5.50 9.05
N MET A 253 -8.51 -5.87 8.86
CA MET A 253 -8.13 -7.21 8.39
C MET A 253 -8.31 -8.28 9.46
N LEU A 254 -8.14 -7.95 10.74
CA LEU A 254 -8.25 -8.93 11.83
C LEU A 254 -9.60 -9.68 11.84
N PRO A 255 -10.79 -9.01 11.89
CA PRO A 255 -12.07 -9.69 11.84
C PRO A 255 -12.29 -10.48 10.56
N ILE A 256 -11.87 -9.93 9.41
CA ILE A 256 -11.98 -10.62 8.12
C ILE A 256 -11.16 -11.91 8.13
N ALA A 257 -9.96 -11.86 8.69
CA ALA A 257 -9.10 -13.03 8.78
C ALA A 257 -9.66 -14.09 9.74
N PHE A 258 -10.24 -13.68 10.87
CA PHE A 258 -10.94 -14.61 11.78
C PHE A 258 -12.18 -15.23 11.14
N LEU A 259 -12.97 -14.47 10.39
CA LEU A 259 -14.11 -14.99 9.64
C LEU A 259 -13.65 -15.96 8.54
N ALA A 260 -12.58 -15.60 7.80
CA ALA A 260 -12.00 -16.47 6.78
C ALA A 260 -11.47 -17.77 7.39
N GLN A 261 -10.78 -17.69 8.53
CA GLN A 261 -10.37 -18.86 9.31
C GLN A 261 -11.59 -19.72 9.68
N TYR A 262 -12.66 -19.11 10.19
CA TYR A 262 -13.89 -19.82 10.55
C TYR A 262 -14.48 -20.56 9.35
N PHE A 263 -14.69 -19.89 8.21
CA PHE A 263 -15.30 -20.50 7.03
C PHE A 263 -14.43 -21.58 6.37
N VAL A 264 -13.11 -21.40 6.33
CA VAL A 264 -12.18 -22.36 5.71
C VAL A 264 -12.00 -23.60 6.58
N LEU A 265 -12.02 -23.45 7.91
CA LEU A 265 -11.86 -24.55 8.86
C LEU A 265 -13.18 -25.15 9.35
N LEU A 266 -14.33 -24.70 8.82
CA LEU A 266 -15.60 -25.39 9.05
C LEU A 266 -15.42 -26.87 8.69
N PRO A 267 -15.66 -27.81 9.62
CA PRO A 267 -15.66 -29.22 9.29
C PRO A 267 -16.70 -29.41 8.19
N GLY A 268 -16.23 -29.73 6.98
CA GLY A 268 -17.13 -30.16 5.93
C GLY A 268 -17.96 -31.28 6.51
N ARG A 269 -19.29 -31.10 6.56
CA ARG A 269 -20.26 -32.17 6.82
C ARG A 269 -19.98 -33.27 5.80
N THR A 270 -19.04 -34.13 6.13
CA THR A 270 -18.73 -35.34 5.39
C THR A 270 -19.98 -36.17 5.57
N ARG A 271 -20.81 -36.21 4.53
CA ARG A 271 -21.90 -37.16 4.45
C ARG A 271 -21.25 -38.52 4.66
N LEU A 272 -21.46 -39.09 5.85
CA LEU A 272 -21.21 -40.50 6.10
C LEU A 272 -22.12 -41.23 5.11
N SER A 273 -21.56 -41.67 3.99
CA SER A 273 -22.21 -42.64 3.13
C SER A 273 -22.56 -43.83 4.02
N PRO A 274 -23.84 -44.24 4.13
CA PRO A 274 -24.18 -45.45 4.86
C PRO A 274 -23.39 -46.58 4.20
N THR A 275 -22.51 -47.22 4.97
CA THR A 275 -21.77 -48.38 4.51
C THR A 275 -22.81 -49.43 4.10
N PRO A 276 -22.84 -49.91 2.84
CA PRO A 276 -23.82 -50.92 2.45
C PRO A 276 -23.57 -52.18 3.28
N PRO A 277 -24.64 -52.87 3.74
CA PRO A 277 -24.49 -54.05 4.58
C PRO A 277 -23.67 -55.11 3.86
N ARG A 278 -22.60 -55.58 4.51
CA ARG A 278 -21.82 -56.74 4.08
C ARG A 278 -22.77 -57.92 3.89
N GLN A 279 -22.93 -58.39 2.65
CA GLN A 279 -23.56 -59.67 2.39
C GLN A 279 -22.69 -60.77 3.01
N ALA A 280 -23.31 -61.59 3.87
CA ALA A 280 -22.66 -62.74 4.47
C ALA A 280 -22.34 -63.79 3.39
N PRO A 281 -21.16 -64.45 3.45
CA PRO A 281 -20.86 -65.57 2.57
C PRO A 281 -21.77 -66.76 2.90
N ARG A 282 -22.15 -67.47 1.81
CA ARG A 282 -23.14 -68.56 1.74
C ARG A 282 -22.87 -69.72 2.69
#